data_AF-A0A3M1S7E0-F1
#
_entry.id   AF-A0A3M1S7E0-F1
#
_cell.length_a   1.000
_cell.length_b   1.000
_cell.length_c   1.000
_cell.angle_alpha   90.00
_cell.angle_beta   90.00
_cell.angle_gamma   90.00
#
_symmetry.space_group_name_H-M   'P 1'
#
loop_
_entity.id
_entity.type
_entity.pdbx_description
1 polymer ?
#
loop_
_entity_poly.entity_id
_entity_poly.type
_entity_poly.pdbx_seq_one_letter_code
_entity_poly.pdbx_strand_id
1 'polypeptide(L)'
;KRPDRKYISLSVLKRSEIRGWSVFYREGDKLVWGDALFQRGDTDSVVEILRYISSHPHTKGVRCIEGWFSERPQWWNGILTKIGFRIEKEPNNLHLTLPIVNDTTLSNTIKHFYYTKGDSDLF
;
A
#
# COMPACT_ATOMS: atom_id res chain seq x y z
N LYS A 1 -1.06 2.19 26.25
CA LYS A 1 -2.37 2.48 25.61
C LYS A 1 -2.13 2.35 24.13
N ARG A 2 -2.63 1.28 23.47
CA ARG A 2 -2.35 0.98 22.05
C ARG A 2 -3.00 2.06 21.17
N PRO A 3 -2.54 2.33 19.93
CA PRO A 3 -3.30 3.20 19.04
C PRO A 3 -4.60 2.47 18.67
N ASP A 4 -5.74 2.96 19.13
CA ASP A 4 -7.09 2.39 18.93
C ASP A 4 -7.60 2.58 17.49
N ARG A 5 -6.80 2.23 16.48
CA ARG A 5 -7.20 2.34 15.08
C ARG A 5 -8.08 1.17 14.68
N LYS A 6 -9.23 1.46 14.08
CA LYS A 6 -10.10 0.44 13.47
C LYS A 6 -9.61 0.11 12.07
N TYR A 7 -8.86 -0.97 11.96
CA TYR A 7 -8.37 -1.47 10.68
C TYR A 7 -9.45 -2.26 9.92
N ILE A 8 -9.38 -2.19 8.59
CA ILE A 8 -10.16 -2.98 7.65
C ILE A 8 -9.16 -3.74 6.80
N SER A 9 -9.11 -5.05 6.98
CA SER A 9 -8.30 -5.95 6.16
C SER A 9 -9.18 -6.59 5.09
N LEU A 10 -8.74 -6.55 3.84
CA LEU A 10 -9.46 -7.08 2.70
C LEU A 10 -8.52 -7.95 1.87
N SER A 11 -9.07 -9.03 1.31
CA SER A 11 -8.39 -9.90 0.34
C SER A 11 -9.25 -10.03 -0.90
N VAL A 12 -8.63 -10.05 -2.07
CA VAL A 12 -9.29 -10.31 -3.35
C VAL A 12 -8.96 -11.73 -3.78
N LEU A 13 -10.01 -12.51 -4.05
CA LEU A 13 -9.88 -13.88 -4.53
C LEU A 13 -10.36 -13.98 -5.97
N LYS A 14 -9.66 -14.77 -6.78
CA LYS A 14 -10.08 -15.17 -8.12
C LYS A 14 -9.99 -16.68 -8.22
N ARG A 15 -11.12 -17.35 -8.46
CA ARG A 15 -11.20 -18.83 -8.52
C ARG A 15 -10.59 -19.50 -7.27
N SER A 16 -10.92 -18.98 -6.10
CA SER A 16 -10.42 -19.46 -4.78
C SER A 16 -8.93 -19.25 -4.52
N GLU A 17 -8.21 -18.54 -5.38
CA GLU A 17 -6.81 -18.13 -5.14
C GLU A 17 -6.74 -16.67 -4.71
N ILE A 18 -5.90 -16.36 -3.72
CA ILE A 18 -5.64 -14.98 -3.28
C ILE A 18 -4.81 -14.27 -4.35
N ARG A 19 -5.34 -13.16 -4.88
CA ARG A 19 -4.70 -12.31 -5.88
C ARG A 19 -4.06 -11.07 -5.28
N GLY A 20 -4.52 -10.69 -4.09
CA GLY A 20 -3.91 -9.65 -3.30
C GLY A 20 -4.69 -9.36 -2.03
N TRP A 21 -4.09 -8.54 -1.18
CA TRP A 21 -4.69 -8.07 0.06
C TRP A 21 -4.23 -6.66 0.38
N SER A 22 -5.03 -5.97 1.17
CA SER A 22 -4.73 -4.62 1.65
C SER A 22 -5.27 -4.40 3.05
N VAL A 23 -4.64 -3.48 3.77
CA VAL A 23 -5.09 -2.96 5.06
C VAL A 23 -5.37 -1.48 4.93
N PHE A 24 -6.54 -1.07 5.43
CA PHE A 24 -6.97 0.32 5.46
C PHE A 24 -7.31 0.73 6.89
N TYR A 25 -7.15 2.01 7.19
CA TYR A 25 -7.74 2.62 8.38
C TYR A 25 -8.16 4.05 8.06
N ARG A 26 -9.11 4.58 8.83
CA ARG A 26 -9.57 5.95 8.65
C ARG A 26 -8.78 6.90 9.55
N GLU A 27 -8.39 8.04 8.98
CA GLU A 27 -7.79 9.15 9.70
C GLU A 27 -8.50 10.45 9.29
N GLY A 28 -9.42 10.92 10.14
CA GLY A 28 -10.25 12.09 9.85
C GLY A 28 -11.15 11.93 8.61
N ASP A 29 -10.91 12.75 7.59
CA ASP A 29 -11.58 12.74 6.30
C ASP A 29 -10.81 11.96 5.22
N LYS A 30 -9.78 11.21 5.62
CA LYS A 30 -8.96 10.39 4.72
C LYS A 30 -9.08 8.92 5.06
N LEU A 31 -8.92 8.10 4.03
CA LEU A 31 -8.68 6.68 4.18
C LEU A 31 -7.20 6.41 3.91
N VAL A 32 -6.48 5.95 4.92
CA VAL A 32 -5.10 5.53 4.78
C VAL A 32 -5.07 4.08 4.29
N TRP A 33 -4.43 3.88 3.15
CA TRP A 33 -4.06 2.58 2.61
C TRP A 33 -2.64 2.28 3.10
N GLY A 34 -2.55 1.43 4.12
CA GLY A 34 -1.29 1.00 4.72
C GLY A 34 -0.66 -0.10 3.88
N ASP A 35 -0.67 -1.31 4.41
CA ASP A 35 -0.09 -2.45 3.70
C ASP A 35 -0.95 -2.87 2.50
N ALA A 36 -0.26 -3.29 1.45
CA ALA A 36 -0.83 -3.78 0.21
C ALA A 36 0.10 -4.85 -0.34
N LEU A 37 -0.43 -5.93 -0.89
CA LEU A 37 0.36 -6.89 -1.66
C LEU A 37 -0.53 -7.50 -2.73
N PHE A 38 -0.13 -7.37 -3.99
CA PHE A 38 -0.89 -7.86 -5.13
C PHE A 38 0.00 -8.67 -6.06
N GLN A 39 -0.62 -9.58 -6.79
CA GLN A 39 0.03 -10.25 -7.89
C GLN A 39 0.50 -9.22 -8.93
N ARG A 40 1.74 -9.39 -9.39
CA ARG A 40 2.37 -8.49 -10.36
C ARG A 40 1.49 -8.27 -11.59
N GLY A 41 1.18 -7.00 -11.88
CA GLY A 41 0.39 -6.61 -13.05
C GLY A 41 -1.12 -6.78 -12.90
N ASP A 42 -1.61 -7.28 -11.77
CA ASP A 42 -3.04 -7.52 -11.54
C ASP A 42 -3.79 -6.23 -11.17
N THR A 43 -3.98 -5.37 -12.17
CA THR A 43 -4.67 -4.08 -12.01
C THR A 43 -6.12 -4.29 -11.57
N ASP A 44 -6.79 -5.33 -12.07
CA ASP A 44 -8.20 -5.58 -11.80
C ASP A 44 -8.43 -5.86 -10.31
N SER A 45 -7.56 -6.66 -9.67
CA SER A 45 -7.68 -6.95 -8.24
C SER A 45 -7.48 -5.70 -7.38
N VAL A 46 -6.61 -4.78 -7.81
CA VAL A 46 -6.43 -3.49 -7.13
C VAL A 46 -7.67 -2.62 -7.29
N VAL A 47 -8.24 -2.55 -8.48
CA VAL A 47 -9.48 -1.80 -8.71
C VAL A 47 -10.63 -2.37 -7.91
N GLU A 48 -10.73 -3.70 -7.80
CA GLU A 48 -11.80 -4.37 -7.08
C GLU A 48 -11.77 -4.04 -5.58
N ILE A 49 -10.59 -4.13 -4.95
CA ILE A 49 -10.46 -3.79 -3.52
C ILE A 49 -10.81 -2.33 -3.27
N LEU A 50 -10.40 -1.43 -4.18
CA LEU A 50 -10.66 0.00 -4.07
C LEU A 50 -12.13 0.32 -4.29
N ARG A 51 -12.80 -0.35 -5.23
CA ARG A 51 -14.25 -0.24 -5.43
C ARG A 51 -15.00 -0.69 -4.18
N TYR A 52 -14.63 -1.85 -3.63
CA TYR A 52 -15.26 -2.36 -2.42
C TYR A 52 -15.09 -1.39 -1.25
N ILE A 53 -13.87 -0.96 -0.95
CA ILE A 53 -13.61 -0.10 0.20
C ILE A 53 -14.28 1.27 0.05
N SER A 54 -14.39 1.79 -1.19
CA SER A 54 -15.08 3.06 -1.46
C SER A 54 -16.58 3.02 -1.15
N SER A 55 -17.20 1.83 -1.17
CA SER A 55 -18.60 1.62 -0.79
C SER A 55 -18.78 1.24 0.69
N HIS A 56 -17.69 1.01 1.42
CA HIS A 56 -17.73 0.52 2.79
C HIS A 56 -18.27 1.59 3.76
N PRO A 57 -19.14 1.28 4.73
CA PRO A 57 -19.70 2.29 5.65
C PRO A 57 -18.64 3.15 6.38
N HIS A 58 -17.48 2.57 6.67
CA HIS A 58 -16.35 3.29 7.29
C HIS A 58 -15.73 4.40 6.42
N THR A 59 -15.94 4.38 5.11
CA THR A 59 -15.43 5.40 4.18
C THR A 59 -16.43 6.53 3.92
N LYS A 60 -17.61 6.51 4.55
CA LYS A 60 -18.57 7.62 4.42
C LYS A 60 -17.93 8.94 4.86
N GLY A 61 -17.92 9.92 3.96
CA GLY A 61 -17.33 11.25 4.18
C GLY A 61 -15.80 11.30 4.01
N VAL A 62 -15.16 10.22 3.57
CA VAL A 62 -13.76 10.26 3.13
C VAL A 62 -13.66 11.03 1.81
N ARG A 63 -12.70 11.94 1.71
CA ARG A 63 -12.43 12.75 0.51
C ARG A 63 -11.34 12.18 -0.39
N CYS A 64 -10.40 11.44 0.20
CA CYS A 64 -9.30 10.83 -0.55
C CYS A 64 -8.82 9.54 0.10
N ILE A 65 -8.19 8.71 -0.73
CA ILE A 65 -7.39 7.56 -0.29
C ILE A 65 -5.93 7.95 -0.47
N GLU A 66 -5.14 7.81 0.58
CA GLU A 66 -3.69 8.05 0.53
C GLU A 66 -2.94 6.83 1.04
N GLY A 67 -1.75 6.58 0.49
CA GLY A 67 -0.94 5.44 0.87
C GLY A 67 0.52 5.72 0.60
N TRP A 68 1.37 4.96 1.28
CA TRP A 68 2.81 5.16 1.26
C TRP A 68 3.45 3.88 0.75
N PHE A 69 3.85 3.94 -0.52
CA PHE A 69 4.44 2.83 -1.23
C PHE A 69 5.84 3.20 -1.67
N SER A 70 6.74 2.23 -1.60
CA SER A 70 8.07 2.38 -2.16
C SER A 70 8.02 2.65 -3.67
N GLU A 71 8.98 3.42 -4.18
CA GLU A 71 9.12 3.67 -5.62
C GLU A 71 9.31 2.38 -6.44
N ARG A 72 9.78 1.33 -5.75
CA ARG A 72 10.02 0.01 -6.31
C ARG A 72 9.04 -0.99 -5.71
N PRO A 73 8.58 -1.98 -6.49
CA PRO A 73 8.86 -2.18 -7.90
C PRO A 73 8.01 -1.23 -8.78
N GLN A 74 8.58 -0.78 -9.90
CA GLN A 74 7.94 0.21 -10.77
C GLN A 74 6.57 -0.19 -11.32
N TRP A 75 6.30 -1.50 -11.45
CA TRP A 75 5.00 -1.98 -11.92
C TRP A 75 3.87 -1.58 -10.97
N TRP A 76 4.13 -1.48 -9.66
CA TRP A 76 3.13 -1.07 -8.67
C TRP A 76 2.73 0.38 -8.90
N ASN A 77 3.71 1.26 -9.01
CA ASN A 77 3.49 2.67 -9.35
C ASN A 77 2.77 2.84 -10.69
N GLY A 78 3.11 2.02 -11.69
CA GLY A 78 2.40 1.99 -12.96
C GLY A 78 0.90 1.66 -12.81
N ILE A 79 0.55 0.72 -11.93
CA ILE A 79 -0.85 0.42 -11.60
C ILE A 79 -1.50 1.62 -10.91
N LEU A 80 -0.87 2.17 -9.86
CA LEU A 80 -1.40 3.30 -9.08
C LEU A 80 -1.69 4.52 -9.96
N THR A 81 -0.75 4.89 -10.83
CA THR A 81 -0.96 6.00 -11.78
C THR A 81 -2.08 5.69 -12.77
N LYS A 82 -2.14 4.47 -13.31
CA LYS A 82 -3.19 4.06 -14.27
C LYS A 82 -4.59 4.13 -13.67
N ILE A 83 -4.74 3.84 -12.38
CA ILE A 83 -6.03 3.89 -11.68
C ILE A 83 -6.34 5.27 -11.06
N GLY A 84 -5.49 6.27 -11.29
CA GLY A 84 -5.77 7.68 -10.96
C GLY A 84 -5.10 8.22 -9.70
N PHE A 85 -4.22 7.47 -9.03
CA PHE A 85 -3.41 8.01 -7.94
C PHE A 85 -2.32 8.94 -8.46
N ARG A 86 -2.05 10.00 -7.70
CA ARG A 86 -0.92 10.88 -7.91
C ARG A 86 0.22 10.43 -7.00
N ILE A 87 1.41 10.28 -7.56
CA ILE A 87 2.61 9.95 -6.81
C ILE A 87 3.24 11.26 -6.37
N GLU A 88 3.36 11.46 -5.06
CA GLU A 88 4.00 12.63 -4.45
C GLU A 88 5.19 12.19 -3.60
N LYS A 89 6.07 13.14 -3.27
CA LYS A 89 7.19 12.85 -2.35
C LYS A 89 6.65 12.52 -0.97
N GLU A 90 7.36 11.67 -0.24
CA GLU A 90 7.10 11.36 1.17
C GLU A 90 7.17 12.68 2.00
N PRO A 91 6.09 13.13 2.69
CA PRO A 91 6.08 14.38 3.46
C PRO A 91 7.18 14.61 4.50
N ASN A 92 7.74 13.56 5.10
CA ASN A 92 8.74 13.62 6.16
C ASN A 92 10.18 13.34 5.65
N ASN A 93 10.35 13.28 4.33
CA ASN A 93 11.56 12.83 3.63
C ASN A 93 12.18 11.52 4.20
N LEU A 94 11.34 10.53 4.54
CA LEU A 94 11.79 9.21 4.98
C LEU A 94 12.40 8.42 3.81
N HIS A 95 13.50 7.73 4.11
CA HIS A 95 14.23 6.91 3.15
C HIS A 95 14.47 5.51 3.73
N LEU A 96 14.43 4.49 2.86
CA LEU A 96 14.83 3.15 3.22
C LEU A 96 16.31 3.13 3.63
N THR A 97 16.59 2.65 4.84
CA THR A 97 17.95 2.38 5.31
C THR A 97 18.17 0.87 5.36
N LEU A 98 19.27 0.41 4.74
CA LEU A 98 19.68 -0.99 4.75
C LEU A 98 21.13 -1.08 5.23
N PRO A 99 21.51 -2.12 6.00
CA PRO A 99 22.92 -2.36 6.30
C PRO A 99 23.66 -2.64 4.99
N ILE A 100 24.74 -1.90 4.73
CA ILE A 100 25.57 -2.11 3.54
C ILE A 100 26.43 -3.34 3.78
N VAL A 101 26.09 -4.46 3.14
CA VAL A 101 26.88 -5.71 3.22
C VAL A 101 27.89 -5.78 2.07
N ASN A 102 27.50 -5.36 0.87
CA ASN A 102 28.36 -5.03 -0.29
C ASN A 102 27.53 -4.36 -1.42
N ASP A 103 28.19 -3.61 -2.31
CA ASP A 103 27.53 -2.78 -3.35
C ASP A 103 26.72 -3.59 -4.37
N THR A 104 27.20 -4.78 -4.76
CA THR A 104 26.54 -5.63 -5.75
C THR A 104 25.23 -6.21 -5.20
N THR A 105 25.25 -6.69 -3.95
CA THR A 105 24.07 -7.24 -3.27
C THR A 105 23.07 -6.13 -2.97
N LEU A 106 23.55 -4.95 -2.56
CA LEU A 106 22.70 -3.78 -2.35
C LEU A 106 21.96 -3.38 -3.63
N SER A 107 22.70 -3.24 -4.74
CA SER A 107 22.14 -2.84 -6.04
C SER A 107 21.11 -3.82 -6.57
N ASN A 108 21.31 -5.13 -6.35
CA ASN A 108 20.34 -6.15 -6.76
C ASN A 108 19.13 -6.20 -5.83
N THR A 109 19.34 -6.07 -4.52
CA THR A 109 18.25 -6.13 -3.52
C THR A 109 17.29 -4.94 -3.67
N ILE A 110 17.82 -3.72 -3.80
CA ILE A 110 17.02 -2.50 -3.93
C ILE A 110 16.06 -2.58 -5.12
N LYS A 111 16.46 -3.20 -6.24
CA LYS A 111 15.62 -3.31 -7.46
C LYS A 111 14.32 -4.08 -7.24
N HIS A 112 14.30 -4.99 -6.27
CA HIS A 112 13.17 -5.89 -6.00
C HIS A 112 12.48 -5.59 -4.67
N PHE A 113 12.98 -4.61 -3.92
CA PHE A 113 12.47 -4.31 -2.60
C PHE A 113 11.13 -3.58 -2.69
N TYR A 114 10.11 -4.17 -2.08
CA TYR A 114 8.78 -3.60 -1.95
C TYR A 114 8.49 -3.41 -0.46
N TYR A 115 8.17 -2.18 -0.07
CA TYR A 115 7.71 -1.90 1.29
C TYR A 115 6.57 -0.89 1.25
N THR A 116 5.67 -1.07 2.20
CA THR A 116 4.63 -0.12 2.56
C THR A 116 5.07 0.61 3.82
N LYS A 117 4.44 1.74 4.14
CA LYS A 117 4.57 2.33 5.49
C LYS A 117 3.95 1.36 6.49
N GLY A 118 4.77 0.45 7.00
CA GLY A 118 4.49 -0.24 8.24
C GLY A 118 4.51 0.79 9.36
N ASP A 119 3.43 0.88 10.11
CA ASP A 119 3.50 1.45 11.46
C ASP A 119 4.46 0.52 12.22
N SER A 120 5.72 0.95 12.38
CA SER A 120 6.75 0.18 13.08
C SER A 120 6.42 -0.05 14.56
N ASP A 121 5.25 0.40 15.00
CA ASP A 121 4.66 0.22 16.33
C ASP A 121 3.78 -1.05 16.39
N LEU A 122 4.04 -2.06 15.53
CA LEU A 122 3.54 -3.42 15.75
C LEU A 122 4.14 -4.11 16.99
N PHE A 123 4.92 -3.40 17.81
CA PHE A 123 5.32 -3.79 19.18
C PHE A 123 5.23 -2.61 20.16
#